data_AF-A0A2V6CQ27-F1
#
_entry.id   AF-A0A2V6CQ27-F1
#
_cell.length_a   1.000
_cell.length_b   1.000
_cell.length_c   1.000
_cell.angle_alpha   90.00
_cell.angle_beta   90.00
_cell.angle_gamma   90.00
#
_symmetry.space_group_name_H-M   'P 1'
#
loop_
_entity.id
_entity.type
_entity.pdbx_description
1 polymer ?
#
loop_
_entity_poly.entity_id
_entity_poly.type
_entity_poly.pdbx_seq_one_letter_code
_entity_poly.pdbx_strand_id
1 'polypeptide(L)'
;MIMANFSGDEAEELRRALSFHRSEERMNRVSVKLREAMARNRVAPDVIEKVLHSITSFALYGFPESHAISFAILAYGSAYLKAHRPAEFYASLINNQPMGFYTPATIVKDARRHGVKVKPVCVAQSE
;
A
#
# COMPACT_ATOMS: atom_id res chain seq x y z
N MET A 1 -8.78 14.98 12.33
CA MET A 1 -10.19 14.92 12.79
C MET A 1 -10.28 14.84 14.31
N ILE A 2 -9.84 13.78 14.99
CA ILE A 2 -10.07 13.61 16.44
C ILE A 2 -9.33 14.64 17.32
N MET A 3 -8.00 14.80 17.16
CA MET A 3 -7.22 15.68 18.03
C MET A 3 -7.50 17.18 17.82
N ALA A 4 -7.88 17.57 16.61
CA ALA A 4 -8.10 18.98 16.23
C ALA A 4 -9.58 19.35 16.04
N ASN A 5 -10.50 18.39 16.22
CA ASN A 5 -11.92 18.51 15.88
C ASN A 5 -12.21 19.08 14.47
N PHE A 6 -11.32 18.80 13.51
CA PHE A 6 -11.45 19.24 12.12
C PHE A 6 -12.64 18.59 11.44
N SER A 7 -13.35 19.37 10.61
CA SER A 7 -14.30 18.84 9.64
C SER A 7 -13.59 17.99 8.57
N GLY A 8 -14.37 17.25 7.77
CA GLY A 8 -13.82 16.50 6.63
C GLY A 8 -13.09 17.40 5.64
N ASP A 9 -13.63 18.58 5.37
CA ASP A 9 -13.04 19.56 4.45
C ASP A 9 -11.72 20.12 4.98
N GLU A 10 -11.64 20.38 6.29
CA GLU A 10 -10.41 20.87 6.92
C GLU A 10 -9.32 19.79 6.96
N ALA A 11 -9.72 18.53 7.17
CA ALA A 11 -8.80 17.39 7.08
C ALA A 11 -8.29 17.18 5.65
N GLU A 12 -9.14 17.36 4.64
CA GLU A 12 -8.76 17.28 3.24
C GLU A 12 -7.86 18.46 2.81
N GLU A 13 -8.11 19.67 3.31
CA GLU A 13 -7.21 20.81 3.10
C GLU A 13 -5.80 20.52 3.67
N LEU A 14 -5.74 19.95 4.88
CA LEU A 14 -4.49 19.49 5.48
C LEU A 14 -3.79 18.44 4.62
N ARG A 15 -4.52 17.40 4.17
CA ARG A 15 -3.95 16.35 3.29
C ARG A 15 -3.41 16.93 1.98
N ARG A 16 -4.11 17.88 1.36
CA ARG A 16 -3.67 18.53 0.12
C ARG A 16 -2.42 19.37 0.32
N ALA A 17 -2.29 20.05 1.47
CA ALA A 17 -1.09 20.80 1.81
C ALA A 17 0.14 19.89 1.99
N LEU A 18 -0.07 18.63 2.39
CA LEU A 18 0.97 17.59 2.53
C LEU A 18 1.34 16.91 1.19
N SER A 19 0.66 17.23 0.09
CA SER A 19 0.91 16.60 -1.21
C SER A 19 2.16 17.14 -1.92
N PHE A 20 2.62 16.43 -2.95
CA PHE A 20 3.89 16.63 -3.66
C PHE A 20 4.10 18.05 -4.24
N HIS A 21 3.04 18.81 -4.53
CA HIS A 21 3.12 20.20 -5.00
C HIS A 21 3.17 21.18 -3.83
N ARG A 22 4.34 21.23 -3.18
CA ARG A 22 4.57 22.02 -1.97
C ARG A 22 4.52 23.52 -2.25
N SER A 23 3.67 24.20 -1.50
CA SER A 23 3.83 25.61 -1.16
C SER A 23 4.18 25.66 0.32
N GLU A 24 5.38 26.14 0.65
CA GLU A 24 5.85 26.30 2.02
C GLU A 24 4.90 27.20 2.83
N GLU A 25 4.36 28.23 2.18
CA GLU A 25 3.32 29.09 2.71
C GLU A 25 2.04 28.31 3.08
N ARG A 26 1.56 27.43 2.20
CA ARG A 26 0.37 26.60 2.46
C ARG A 26 0.61 25.63 3.62
N MET A 27 1.80 25.05 3.73
CA MET A 27 2.19 24.18 4.85
C MET A 27 2.18 24.93 6.18
N ASN A 28 2.79 26.12 6.22
CA ASN A 28 2.83 26.96 7.40
C ASN A 28 1.43 27.37 7.85
N ARG A 29 0.57 27.81 6.92
CA ARG A 29 -0.81 28.20 7.21
C ARG A 29 -1.61 27.06 7.85
N VAL A 30 -1.53 25.88 7.26
CA VAL A 30 -2.25 24.69 7.74
C VAL A 30 -1.69 24.21 9.09
N SER A 31 -0.38 24.31 9.30
CA SER A 31 0.28 23.94 10.57
C SER A 31 -0.15 24.85 11.72
N VAL A 32 -0.26 26.16 11.48
CA VAL A 32 -0.78 27.12 12.47
C VAL A 32 -2.22 26.79 12.82
N LYS A 33 -3.08 26.58 11.81
CA LYS A 33 -4.49 26.21 12.02
C LYS A 33 -4.63 24.91 12.82
N LEU A 34 -3.80 23.91 12.52
CA LEU A 34 -3.77 22.63 13.23
C LEU A 34 -3.32 22.79 14.69
N ARG A 35 -2.26 23.58 14.95
CA ARG A 35 -1.78 23.90 16.30
C ARG A 35 -2.87 24.53 17.16
N GLU A 36 -3.51 25.59 16.64
CA GLU A 36 -4.57 26.30 17.36
C GLU A 36 -5.78 25.40 17.64
N ALA A 37 -6.17 24.57 16.68
CA ALA A 37 -7.30 23.67 16.84
C ALA A 37 -7.05 22.58 17.89
N MET A 38 -5.84 22.00 17.92
CA MET A 38 -5.47 21.06 18.98
C MET A 38 -5.37 21.73 20.35
N ALA A 39 -4.86 22.97 20.41
CA ALA A 39 -4.82 23.74 21.65
C ALA A 39 -6.23 24.04 22.20
N ARG A 40 -7.17 24.44 21.33
CA ARG A 40 -8.59 24.59 21.69
C ARG A 40 -9.21 23.29 22.20
N ASN A 41 -8.74 22.15 21.69
CA ASN A 41 -9.15 20.83 22.14
C ASN A 41 -8.37 20.32 23.37
N ARG A 42 -7.65 21.20 24.07
CA ARG A 42 -6.89 20.89 25.30
C ARG A 42 -5.83 19.80 25.14
N VAL A 43 -5.29 19.62 23.93
CA VAL A 43 -4.14 18.75 23.70
C VAL A 43 -2.90 19.39 24.32
N ALA A 44 -2.08 18.60 25.02
CA ALA A 44 -0.87 19.09 25.68
C ALA A 44 0.12 19.68 24.66
N PRO A 45 0.80 20.81 24.97
CA PRO A 45 1.71 21.47 24.03
C PRO A 45 2.83 20.57 23.48
N ASP A 46 3.38 19.68 24.31
CA ASP A 46 4.43 18.75 23.88
C ASP A 46 3.91 17.72 22.86
N VAL A 47 2.65 17.30 22.99
CA VAL A 47 1.99 16.40 22.04
C VAL A 47 1.72 17.13 20.71
N ILE A 48 1.30 18.39 20.77
CA ILE A 48 1.06 19.22 19.58
C ILE A 48 2.33 19.33 18.73
N GLU A 49 3.47 19.66 19.35
CA GLU A 49 4.74 19.78 18.63
C GLU A 49 5.20 18.44 18.03
N LYS A 50 5.03 17.33 18.76
CA LYS A 50 5.32 15.98 18.22
C LYS A 50 4.47 15.67 16.99
N VAL A 51 3.17 15.94 17.03
CA VAL A 51 2.24 15.70 15.91
C VAL A 51 2.62 16.54 14.70
N LEU A 52 2.90 17.83 14.87
CA LEU A 52 3.32 18.73 13.79
C LEU A 52 4.63 18.27 13.15
N HIS A 53 5.60 17.84 13.97
CA HIS A 53 6.85 17.29 13.48
C HIS A 53 6.59 16.01 12.65
N SER A 54 5.83 15.06 13.19
CA SER A 54 5.51 13.80 12.50
C SER A 54 4.77 14.01 11.18
N ILE A 55 3.80 14.92 11.13
CA ILE A 55 3.04 15.24 9.91
C ILE A 55 3.97 15.82 8.84
N THR A 56 4.88 16.73 9.22
CA THR A 56 5.85 17.32 8.29
C THR A 56 6.80 16.28 7.71
N SER A 57 7.26 15.32 8.54
CA SER A 57 8.05 14.19 8.07
C SER A 57 7.25 13.25 7.16
N PHE A 58 5.98 13.00 7.49
CA PHE A 58 5.09 12.15 6.68
C PHE A 58 4.75 12.78 5.33
N ALA A 59 4.74 14.11 5.21
CA ALA A 59 4.51 14.82 3.95
C ALA A 59 5.53 14.48 2.83
N LEU A 60 6.65 13.83 3.16
CA LEU A 60 7.63 13.34 2.19
C LEU A 60 7.32 11.94 1.65
N TYR A 61 6.66 11.10 2.45
CA TYR A 61 6.56 9.65 2.20
C TYR A 61 5.14 9.09 2.39
N GLY A 62 4.16 9.95 2.61
CA GLY A 62 2.77 9.57 2.78
C GLY A 62 2.21 8.88 1.54
N PHE A 63 1.55 7.75 1.75
CA PHE A 63 0.99 6.94 0.67
C PHE A 63 -0.53 6.75 0.85
N PRO A 64 -1.34 6.76 -0.22
CA PRO A 64 -2.78 6.53 -0.10
C PRO A 64 -3.11 5.13 0.42
N GLU A 65 -3.71 5.05 1.61
CA GLU A 65 -4.05 3.77 2.26
C GLU A 65 -4.99 2.92 1.41
N SER A 66 -6.01 3.53 0.78
CA SER A 66 -6.95 2.81 -0.08
C SER A 66 -6.27 2.12 -1.27
N HIS A 67 -5.26 2.77 -1.85
CA HIS A 67 -4.45 2.18 -2.92
C HIS A 67 -3.53 1.08 -2.37
N ALA A 68 -2.94 1.26 -1.19
CA ALA A 68 -2.13 0.21 -0.57
C ALA A 68 -2.98 -1.06 -0.29
N ILE A 69 -4.19 -0.89 0.25
CA ILE A 69 -5.09 -2.00 0.58
C ILE A 69 -5.52 -2.76 -0.67
N SER A 70 -5.88 -2.06 -1.76
CA SER A 70 -6.34 -2.71 -2.99
C SER A 70 -5.28 -3.65 -3.58
N PHE A 71 -4.01 -3.27 -3.53
CA PHE A 71 -2.89 -4.13 -3.95
C PHE A 71 -2.53 -5.18 -2.90
N ALA A 72 -2.60 -4.86 -1.60
CA ALA A 72 -2.28 -5.79 -0.52
C ALA A 72 -3.20 -7.04 -0.56
N ILE A 73 -4.48 -6.87 -0.88
CA ILE A 73 -5.43 -7.98 -1.02
C ILE A 73 -4.99 -8.95 -2.13
N LEU A 74 -4.55 -8.41 -3.28
CA LEU A 74 -4.07 -9.23 -4.39
C LEU A 74 -2.78 -9.97 -4.04
N ALA A 75 -1.83 -9.27 -3.40
CA ALA A 75 -0.58 -9.87 -2.94
C ALA A 75 -0.82 -10.99 -1.92
N TYR A 76 -1.69 -10.74 -0.94
CA TYR A 76 -2.06 -11.73 0.08
C TYR A 76 -2.76 -12.93 -0.55
N GLY A 77 -3.76 -12.72 -1.42
CA GLY A 77 -4.44 -13.80 -2.12
C GLY A 77 -3.47 -14.67 -2.95
N SER A 78 -2.52 -14.02 -3.63
CA SER A 78 -1.48 -14.70 -4.41
C SER A 78 -0.55 -15.53 -3.52
N ALA A 79 -0.10 -14.97 -2.40
CA ALA A 79 0.74 -15.67 -1.43
C ALA A 79 0.02 -16.84 -0.76
N TYR A 80 -1.26 -16.67 -0.42
CA TYR A 80 -2.11 -17.71 0.15
C TYR A 80 -2.25 -18.90 -0.82
N LEU A 81 -2.56 -18.64 -2.10
CA LEU A 81 -2.61 -19.69 -3.11
C LEU A 81 -1.25 -20.37 -3.29
N LYS A 82 -0.15 -19.61 -3.31
CA LYS A 82 1.19 -20.19 -3.38
C LYS A 82 1.51 -21.11 -2.20
N ALA A 83 1.07 -20.75 -0.98
CA ALA A 83 1.35 -21.51 0.23
C ALA A 83 0.45 -22.77 0.37
N HIS A 84 -0.83 -22.67 0.00
CA HIS A 84 -1.82 -23.72 0.27
C HIS A 84 -2.28 -24.50 -0.96
N ARG A 85 -2.11 -23.95 -2.17
CA ARG A 85 -2.50 -24.52 -3.47
C ARG A 85 -1.42 -24.28 -4.53
N PRO A 86 -0.17 -24.72 -4.28
CA PRO A 86 0.96 -24.36 -5.12
C PRO A 86 0.82 -24.86 -6.57
N ALA A 87 0.32 -26.09 -6.78
CA ALA A 87 0.19 -26.67 -8.11
C ALA A 87 -0.77 -25.84 -8.98
N GLU A 88 -1.93 -25.49 -8.44
CA GLU A 88 -2.93 -24.66 -9.10
C GLU A 88 -2.40 -23.23 -9.32
N PHE A 89 -1.74 -22.63 -8.32
CA PHE A 89 -1.12 -21.31 -8.44
C PHE A 89 -0.15 -21.24 -9.62
N TYR A 90 0.81 -22.17 -9.71
CA TYR A 90 1.79 -22.18 -10.80
C TYR A 90 1.16 -22.51 -12.16
N ALA A 91 0.20 -23.46 -12.21
CA ALA A 91 -0.52 -23.76 -13.45
C ALA A 91 -1.28 -22.54 -13.97
N SER A 92 -1.98 -21.81 -13.09
CA SER A 92 -2.67 -20.57 -13.45
C SER A 92 -1.73 -19.50 -14.00
N LEU A 93 -0.54 -19.34 -13.42
CA LEU A 93 0.46 -18.38 -13.93
C LEU A 93 0.97 -18.73 -15.33
N ILE A 94 1.12 -20.03 -15.64
CA ILE A 94 1.54 -20.51 -16.96
C ILE A 94 0.41 -20.32 -17.98
N ASN A 95 -0.84 -20.63 -17.61
CA ASN A 95 -2.00 -20.53 -18.51
C ASN A 95 -2.35 -19.08 -18.89
N ASN A 96 -1.98 -18.10 -18.06
CA ASN A 96 -2.26 -16.69 -18.33
C ASN A 96 -1.13 -15.98 -19.09
N GLN A 97 -0.21 -16.71 -19.73
CA GLN A 97 0.87 -16.07 -20.48
C GLN A 97 0.40 -15.45 -21.81
N PRO A 98 0.97 -14.30 -22.23
CA PRO A 98 2.05 -13.55 -21.58
C PRO A 98 1.53 -12.63 -20.46
N MET A 99 1.84 -12.94 -19.20
CA MET A 99 1.44 -12.12 -18.05
C MET A 99 2.55 -12.11 -17.00
N GLY A 100 2.83 -10.93 -16.46
CA GLY A 100 3.85 -10.71 -15.44
C GLY A 100 5.28 -10.59 -16.00
N PHE A 101 6.26 -10.59 -15.10
CA PHE A 101 7.67 -10.35 -15.42
C PHE A 101 8.50 -11.64 -15.56
N TYR A 102 7.93 -12.81 -15.28
CA TYR A 102 8.65 -14.08 -15.27
C TYR A 102 8.29 -14.95 -16.46
N THR A 103 9.31 -15.47 -17.14
CA THR A 103 9.10 -16.40 -18.25
C THR A 103 8.49 -17.73 -17.74
N PRO A 104 7.79 -18.48 -18.60
CA PRO A 104 7.28 -19.81 -18.25
C PRO A 104 8.37 -20.73 -17.66
N ALA A 105 9.59 -20.67 -18.19
CA ALA A 105 10.72 -21.44 -17.70
C ALA A 105 11.11 -21.07 -16.25
N THR A 106 11.06 -19.79 -15.89
CA THR A 106 11.29 -19.33 -14.51
C THR A 106 10.20 -19.83 -13.57
N ILE A 107 8.93 -19.75 -13.99
CA ILE A 107 7.78 -20.21 -13.21
C ILE A 107 7.87 -21.73 -12.94
N VAL A 108 8.18 -22.53 -13.96
CA VAL A 108 8.35 -23.99 -13.83
C VAL A 108 9.50 -24.35 -12.88
N LYS A 109 10.61 -23.61 -12.93
CA LYS A 109 11.75 -23.82 -12.01
C LYS A 109 11.37 -23.49 -10.57
N ASP A 110 10.64 -22.40 -10.34
CA ASP A 110 10.18 -22.02 -9.00
C ASP A 110 9.20 -23.07 -8.44
N ALA A 111 8.28 -23.56 -9.25
CA ALA A 111 7.34 -24.62 -8.88
C ALA A 111 8.05 -25.88 -8.37
N ARG A 112 9.07 -26.34 -9.10
CA ARG A 112 9.89 -27.50 -8.69
C ARG A 112 10.63 -27.26 -7.38
N ARG A 113 11.14 -26.05 -7.14
CA ARG A 113 11.80 -25.69 -5.86
C ARG A 113 10.82 -25.69 -4.68
N HIS A 114 9.54 -25.45 -4.93
CA HIS A 114 8.46 -25.53 -3.95
C HIS A 114 7.78 -26.91 -3.90
N GLY A 115 8.45 -27.95 -4.42
CA GLY A 115 7.98 -29.34 -4.32
C GLY A 115 6.87 -29.72 -5.29
N VAL A 116 6.51 -28.85 -6.24
CA VAL A 116 5.50 -29.18 -7.26
C VAL A 116 6.10 -30.09 -8.33
N LYS A 117 5.48 -31.25 -8.52
CA LYS A 117 5.87 -32.20 -9.57
C LYS A 117 5.39 -31.70 -10.95
N VAL A 118 6.32 -31.26 -11.78
CA VAL A 118 6.04 -30.79 -13.15
C VAL A 118 6.42 -31.86 -14.16
N LYS A 119 5.45 -32.32 -14.96
CA LYS A 119 5.63 -33.32 -16.03
C LYS A 119 5.91 -32.66 -17.40
N PRO A 120 6.55 -33.37 -18.35
CA PRO A 120 6.58 -32.97 -19.76
C PRO A 120 5.17 -32.98 -20.38
N VAL A 121 5.03 -32.31 -21.52
CA VAL A 121 3.79 -32.34 -22.34
C VAL A 121 3.52 -33.77 -22.83
N CYS A 122 2.25 -34.18 -22.84
CA CYS A 122 1.82 -35.50 -23.28
C CYS A 122 0.56 -35.39 -24.14
N VAL A 123 0.62 -35.86 -25.39
CA VAL A 123 -0.51 -35.80 -26.34
C VAL A 123 -1.78 -36.49 -25.83
N ALA A 124 -1.65 -37.50 -24.96
CA ALA A 124 -2.79 -38.26 -24.44
C ALA A 124 -3.36 -37.72 -23.12
N GLN A 125 -2.70 -36.76 -22.46
CA GLN A 125 -3.07 -36.30 -21.10
C GLN A 125 -3.06 -34.79 -20.90
N SER A 126 -2.32 -34.04 -21.71
CA SER A 126 -2.30 -32.58 -21.65
C SER A 126 -3.55 -32.02 -22.33
N GLU A 127 -4.16 -31.01 -21.71
CA GLU A 127 -5.25 -30.21 -22.27
C GLU A 127 -4.72 -29.03 -23.10
#